data_AF-A0A8S4PA12-F1
#
_entry.id   AF-A0A8S4PA12-F1
#
_cell.length_a   1.000
_cell.length_b   1.000
_cell.length_c   1.000
_cell.angle_alpha   90.00
_cell.angle_beta   90.00
_cell.angle_gamma   90.00
#
_symmetry.space_group_name_H-M   'P 1'
#
loop_
_entity.id
_entity.type
_entity.pdbx_description
1 polymer ?
#
loop_
_entity_poly.entity_id
_entity_poly.type
_entity_poly.pdbx_seq_one_letter_code
_entity_poly.pdbx_strand_id
1 'polypeptide(L)'
;MISINRYDDAFAACDFELDICDFQHDDSAQFRWTRHKGSTPTGGTGPSVDHSLATEMGHYVFIETSDPQKQGHSARLTSRPLSGDNSYLLSFYYHMFGASIDLLTVYQKMGSRLMPIWSKSGNHGDKWLNAGLALPAMRGVSYSVVFEGRRGSNYTGDIALDDIVIIADVLNDEGTEQTTRRTTTSRPTISTTLRRTTTDRPITTAVTTEPLGGDALPSFFCDFDDGICNMSIETNVEYVWLRQKGRTSTGETGPSGDRQDPTNGHYLYAESSDPVSPGDRARVSTPLLDIFEGDTLQFYYNMNGVDIGTLSVDIRENGIQTRRVWSRSGGDRGDNWIRAFVSLPAGQYEITFEAVRGQGYRGDIAIDDIVVFTQGGADPGPPTTQPSGILTSIGPSFDSIICSFQFGICNLIDDPDADFVWTRGKGSTPTGGTGPDADRFGNKNGYYMYTEASDPRQQGDTARLITP
;
A
#
# COMPACT_ATOMS: atom_id res chain seq x y z
N MET A 1 -24.78 21.03 -18.61
CA MET A 1 -23.35 21.39 -18.57
C MET A 1 -23.06 21.88 -17.17
N ILE A 2 -22.49 21.03 -16.33
CA ILE A 2 -21.99 21.36 -14.99
C ILE A 2 -20.51 20.98 -15.06
N SER A 3 -19.63 21.95 -14.79
CA SER A 3 -18.20 21.70 -14.69
C SER A 3 -17.90 21.38 -13.24
N ILE A 4 -17.54 20.13 -12.93
CA ILE A 4 -17.11 19.74 -11.58
C ILE A 4 -15.58 19.81 -11.58
N ASN A 5 -15.03 20.85 -10.97
CA ASN A 5 -13.59 20.94 -10.71
C ASN A 5 -13.28 20.04 -9.51
N ARG A 6 -12.55 18.94 -9.74
CA ARG A 6 -12.25 17.94 -8.68
C ARG A 6 -11.38 18.43 -7.52
N TYR A 7 -10.92 19.68 -7.52
CA TYR A 7 -10.30 20.30 -6.35
C TYR A 7 -11.33 20.62 -5.25
N ASP A 8 -12.60 20.87 -5.59
CA ASP A 8 -13.65 21.19 -4.61
C ASP A 8 -14.10 19.96 -3.79
N ASP A 9 -13.84 18.74 -4.29
CA ASP A 9 -14.15 17.46 -3.62
C ASP A 9 -12.96 16.85 -2.84
N ALA A 10 -11.79 17.51 -2.84
CA ALA A 10 -10.58 16.98 -2.20
C ALA A 10 -10.65 17.11 -0.66
N PHE A 11 -10.36 16.03 0.05
CA PHE A 11 -10.28 16.02 1.51
C PHE A 11 -9.00 16.67 2.05
N ALA A 12 -7.95 16.75 1.24
CA ALA A 12 -6.89 17.74 1.36
C ALA A 12 -6.27 17.92 -0.03
N ALA A 13 -6.10 19.15 -0.49
CA ALA A 13 -5.31 19.46 -1.67
C ALA A 13 -4.35 20.59 -1.31
N CYS A 14 -3.07 20.46 -1.69
CA CYS A 14 -2.08 21.50 -1.48
C CYS A 14 -0.99 21.45 -2.56
N ASP A 15 -1.04 22.45 -3.43
CA ASP A 15 -0.02 22.87 -4.40
C ASP A 15 0.98 23.87 -3.78
N PHE A 16 0.82 24.16 -2.49
CA PHE A 16 1.57 25.15 -1.73
C PHE A 16 1.60 26.58 -2.31
N GLU A 17 0.76 26.95 -3.29
CA GLU A 17 0.93 28.23 -4.02
C GLU A 17 0.55 29.48 -3.22
N LEU A 18 -0.18 29.33 -2.12
CA LEU A 18 -0.52 30.43 -1.20
C LEU A 18 0.13 30.26 0.17
N ASP A 19 0.00 29.09 0.79
CA ASP A 19 0.50 28.77 2.13
C ASP A 19 0.78 27.26 2.26
N ILE A 20 0.54 26.66 3.44
CA ILE A 20 0.62 25.19 3.67
C ILE A 20 -0.77 24.52 3.72
N CYS A 21 -1.81 25.22 3.29
CA CYS A 21 -3.19 24.77 3.26
C CYS A 21 -3.67 24.27 4.64
N ASP A 22 -4.49 23.22 4.68
CA ASP A 22 -4.96 22.58 5.92
C ASP A 22 -3.87 21.72 6.63
N PHE A 23 -2.61 21.71 6.16
CA PHE A 23 -1.54 20.96 6.82
C PHE A 23 -0.98 21.69 8.04
N GLN A 24 -0.55 20.92 9.03
CA GLN A 24 0.03 21.40 10.28
C GLN A 24 1.41 20.80 10.49
N HIS A 25 2.37 21.60 10.92
CA HIS A 25 3.66 21.07 11.39
C HIS A 25 3.47 20.34 12.72
N ASP A 26 4.16 19.21 12.90
CA ASP A 26 4.21 18.55 14.21
C ASP A 26 5.22 19.29 15.10
N ASP A 27 4.76 20.00 16.12
CA ASP A 27 5.62 20.75 17.06
C ASP A 27 6.48 19.83 17.95
N SER A 28 6.30 18.51 17.89
CA SER A 28 7.23 17.53 18.50
C SER A 28 8.42 17.15 17.60
N ALA A 29 8.40 17.51 16.31
CA ALA A 29 9.51 17.29 15.40
C ALA A 29 10.67 18.26 15.66
N GLN A 30 11.90 17.87 15.33
CA GLN A 30 13.08 18.69 15.63
C GLN A 30 13.19 19.96 14.78
N PHE A 31 12.53 20.00 13.62
CA PHE A 31 12.39 21.19 12.78
C PHE A 31 11.13 21.11 11.89
N ARG A 32 10.91 22.12 11.04
CA ARG A 32 9.72 22.24 10.19
C ARG A 32 10.06 22.11 8.72
N TRP A 33 9.07 21.68 7.93
CA TRP A 33 9.09 21.85 6.48
C TRP A 33 9.01 23.34 6.14
N THR A 34 9.81 23.79 5.19
CA THR A 34 9.92 25.19 4.77
C THR A 34 9.27 25.34 3.40
N ARG A 35 8.30 26.26 3.27
CA ARG A 35 7.72 26.65 1.99
C ARG A 35 8.70 27.57 1.23
N HIS A 36 9.01 27.24 -0.02
CA HIS A 36 10.06 27.88 -0.82
C HIS A 36 9.67 27.98 -2.29
N LYS A 37 10.49 28.67 -3.11
CA LYS A 37 10.33 28.78 -4.56
C LYS A 37 11.68 28.98 -5.26
N GLY A 38 11.77 28.53 -6.51
CA GLY A 38 13.06 28.39 -7.21
C GLY A 38 13.99 27.41 -6.49
N SER A 39 15.27 27.35 -6.86
CA SER A 39 16.22 26.40 -6.28
C SER A 39 16.35 26.48 -4.75
N THR A 40 16.56 25.34 -4.08
CA THR A 40 16.88 25.33 -2.63
C THR A 40 18.21 26.07 -2.34
N PRO A 41 18.43 26.52 -1.09
CA PRO A 41 19.63 27.31 -0.75
C PRO A 41 20.96 26.56 -0.91
N THR A 42 20.93 25.22 -0.83
CA THR A 42 22.11 24.37 -0.99
C THR A 42 22.33 24.02 -2.47
N GLY A 43 23.55 24.23 -2.97
CA GLY A 43 23.88 23.93 -4.36
C GLY A 43 24.01 22.43 -4.65
N GLY A 44 23.31 21.94 -5.67
CA GLY A 44 23.34 20.52 -6.06
C GLY A 44 22.43 19.62 -5.21
N THR A 45 21.38 20.21 -4.62
CA THR A 45 20.32 19.51 -3.90
C THR A 45 18.95 20.07 -4.28
N GLY A 46 17.90 19.31 -3.95
CA GLY A 46 16.51 19.72 -4.12
C GLY A 46 16.10 20.05 -5.56
N PRO A 47 14.85 20.49 -5.76
CA PRO A 47 14.37 20.94 -7.06
C PRO A 47 14.86 22.36 -7.39
N SER A 48 14.89 22.69 -8.68
CA SER A 48 15.16 24.04 -9.19
C SER A 48 13.88 24.89 -9.40
N VAL A 49 12.73 24.23 -9.54
CA VAL A 49 11.39 24.79 -9.69
C VAL A 49 10.38 23.85 -9.04
N ASP A 50 9.21 24.37 -8.69
CA ASP A 50 8.07 23.57 -8.22
C ASP A 50 7.58 22.54 -9.26
N HIS A 51 6.66 21.66 -8.90
CA HIS A 51 5.99 20.76 -9.82
C HIS A 51 4.75 21.41 -10.45
N SER A 52 3.95 22.10 -9.65
CA SER A 52 2.61 22.62 -9.96
C SER A 52 2.56 23.54 -11.20
N LEU A 53 3.45 24.53 -11.25
CA LEU A 53 3.64 25.52 -12.31
C LEU A 53 4.91 25.25 -13.13
N ALA A 54 5.88 24.52 -12.58
CA ALA A 54 7.21 24.29 -13.15
C ALA A 54 7.97 25.60 -13.46
N THR A 55 7.95 26.56 -12.53
CA THR A 55 8.65 27.85 -12.66
C THR A 55 9.38 28.29 -11.39
N GLU A 56 10.33 29.23 -11.50
CA GLU A 56 10.96 29.84 -10.30
C GLU A 56 9.99 30.66 -9.43
N MET A 57 8.74 30.82 -9.86
CA MET A 57 7.70 31.58 -9.16
C MET A 57 6.70 30.72 -8.42
N GLY A 58 6.58 29.44 -8.79
CA GLY A 58 5.74 28.47 -8.08
C GLY A 58 6.41 27.95 -6.82
N HIS A 59 5.63 27.32 -5.96
CA HIS A 59 6.03 27.01 -4.59
C HIS A 59 5.89 25.54 -4.26
N TYR A 60 6.78 25.09 -3.38
CA TYR A 60 6.77 23.75 -2.82
C TYR A 60 7.21 23.81 -1.36
N VAL A 61 7.13 22.70 -0.63
CA VAL A 61 7.73 22.59 0.72
C VAL A 61 8.94 21.67 0.70
N PHE A 62 9.98 22.00 1.46
CA PHE A 62 11.18 21.16 1.58
C PHE A 62 11.74 21.11 2.99
N ILE A 63 12.54 20.10 3.28
CA ILE A 63 13.39 20.07 4.48
C ILE A 63 14.70 20.81 4.21
N GLU A 64 14.92 21.90 4.93
CA GLU A 64 16.23 22.56 4.96
C GLU A 64 17.15 21.78 5.91
N THR A 65 18.23 21.21 5.37
CA THR A 65 19.10 20.28 6.10
C THR A 65 20.41 20.88 6.59
N SER A 66 20.64 22.19 6.41
CA SER A 66 21.77 22.93 6.98
C SER A 66 21.72 23.10 8.52
N ASP A 67 22.59 23.94 9.08
CA ASP A 67 22.65 24.18 10.53
C ASP A 67 21.41 24.97 11.01
N PRO A 68 20.80 24.64 12.17
CA PRO A 68 21.32 23.79 13.25
C PRO A 68 20.89 22.31 13.23
N GLN A 69 20.34 21.79 12.13
CA GLN A 69 19.82 20.43 12.06
C GLN A 69 20.96 19.40 12.11
N LYS A 70 20.72 18.26 12.77
CA LYS A 70 21.70 17.16 12.94
C LYS A 70 21.19 15.88 12.27
N GLN A 71 22.10 14.95 12.01
CA GLN A 71 21.74 13.64 11.44
C GLN A 71 20.64 12.96 12.28
N GLY A 72 19.61 12.45 11.61
CA GLY A 72 18.45 11.84 12.24
C GLY A 72 17.41 12.83 12.80
N HIS A 73 17.65 14.15 12.71
CA HIS A 73 16.56 15.12 12.92
C HIS A 73 15.51 14.96 11.82
N SER A 74 14.25 15.21 12.16
CA SER A 74 13.10 15.10 11.26
C SER A 74 12.24 16.37 11.28
N ALA A 75 11.56 16.60 10.17
CA ALA A 75 10.42 17.51 10.09
C ALA A 75 9.17 16.75 9.65
N ARG A 76 8.03 17.09 10.23
CA ARG A 76 6.74 16.43 9.95
C ARG A 76 5.69 17.44 9.49
N LEU A 77 4.97 17.10 8.43
CA LEU A 77 3.81 17.82 7.92
C LEU A 77 2.59 16.90 7.99
N THR A 78 1.57 17.30 8.73
CA THR A 78 0.42 16.45 9.14
C THR A 78 -0.86 16.98 8.50
N SER A 79 -1.62 16.14 7.81
CA SER A 79 -2.93 16.50 7.29
C SER A 79 -3.94 16.75 8.42
N ARG A 80 -5.03 17.46 8.13
CA ARG A 80 -6.24 17.38 8.96
C ARG A 80 -6.68 15.92 9.15
N PRO A 81 -7.35 15.58 10.26
CA PRO A 81 -7.85 14.22 10.48
C PRO A 81 -8.84 13.79 9.39
N LEU A 82 -8.63 12.59 8.87
CA LEU A 82 -9.50 11.85 7.96
C LEU A 82 -10.43 10.95 8.78
N SER A 83 -11.64 10.71 8.27
CA SER A 83 -12.55 9.73 8.87
C SER A 83 -12.32 8.37 8.22
N GLY A 84 -11.90 7.38 9.00
CA GLY A 84 -11.75 6.00 8.55
C GLY A 84 -13.06 5.33 8.12
N ASP A 85 -14.21 5.99 8.23
CA ASP A 85 -15.44 5.47 7.62
C ASP A 85 -15.41 5.48 6.07
N ASN A 86 -14.44 6.20 5.47
CA ASN A 86 -14.19 6.21 4.02
C ASN A 86 -12.80 5.64 3.70
N SER A 87 -12.66 5.06 2.51
CA SER A 87 -11.36 4.89 1.84
C SER A 87 -10.91 6.21 1.21
N TYR A 88 -9.59 6.37 1.03
CA TYR A 88 -9.00 7.55 0.39
C TYR A 88 -7.95 7.13 -0.66
N LEU A 89 -7.78 7.96 -1.68
CA LEU A 89 -6.61 7.94 -2.55
C LEU A 89 -5.71 9.12 -2.15
N LEU A 90 -4.49 8.82 -1.74
CA LEU A 90 -3.41 9.79 -1.59
C LEU A 90 -2.56 9.80 -2.87
N SER A 91 -2.30 10.98 -3.41
CA SER A 91 -1.28 11.27 -4.41
C SER A 91 -0.41 12.41 -3.91
N PHE A 92 0.89 12.39 -4.18
CA PHE A 92 1.77 13.52 -3.94
C PHE A 92 2.97 13.47 -4.87
N TYR A 93 3.59 14.61 -5.09
CA TYR A 93 4.89 14.71 -5.74
C TYR A 93 6.00 14.89 -4.71
N TYR A 94 7.16 14.30 -4.98
CA TYR A 94 8.35 14.40 -4.16
C TYR A 94 9.59 14.60 -5.04
N HIS A 95 10.59 15.28 -4.51
CA HIS A 95 11.90 15.45 -5.13
C HIS A 95 12.98 15.15 -4.08
N MET A 96 13.94 14.31 -4.45
CA MET A 96 14.92 13.73 -3.53
C MET A 96 16.29 13.70 -4.20
N PHE A 97 16.91 14.87 -4.29
CA PHE A 97 18.19 15.07 -4.95
C PHE A 97 19.23 15.63 -3.98
N GLY A 98 20.36 14.93 -3.86
CA GLY A 98 21.46 15.34 -3.01
C GLY A 98 22.39 14.19 -2.63
N ALA A 99 23.63 14.50 -2.23
CA ALA A 99 24.62 13.49 -1.87
C ALA A 99 24.37 12.84 -0.49
N SER A 100 23.53 13.43 0.36
CA SER A 100 23.22 12.94 1.71
C SER A 100 21.71 12.91 1.99
N ILE A 101 20.90 12.68 0.95
CA ILE A 101 19.48 12.32 1.12
C ILE A 101 19.40 11.04 1.95
N ASP A 102 18.49 11.03 2.92
CA ASP A 102 18.34 9.93 3.86
C ASP A 102 16.99 9.24 3.68
N LEU A 103 15.91 9.78 4.26
CA LEU A 103 14.62 9.10 4.28
C LEU A 103 13.45 10.10 4.18
N LEU A 104 12.53 9.83 3.25
CA LEU A 104 11.17 10.36 3.25
C LEU A 104 10.24 9.22 3.66
N THR A 105 9.39 9.42 4.68
CA THR A 105 8.39 8.42 5.09
C THR A 105 7.01 9.07 5.20
N VAL A 106 5.99 8.39 4.67
CA VAL A 106 4.59 8.74 4.88
C VAL A 106 4.01 7.80 5.92
N TYR A 107 3.34 8.35 6.92
CA TYR A 107 2.69 7.60 7.99
C TYR A 107 1.18 7.86 8.03
N GLN A 108 0.43 6.91 8.57
CA GLN A 108 -0.89 7.17 9.17
C GLN A 108 -0.70 7.38 10.68
N LYS A 109 -1.20 8.49 11.20
CA LYS A 109 -1.08 8.90 12.61
C LYS A 109 -2.41 8.70 13.34
N MET A 110 -2.41 7.87 14.37
CA MET A 110 -3.54 7.65 15.27
C MET A 110 -3.13 8.03 16.69
N GLY A 111 -3.63 9.16 17.18
CA GLY A 111 -3.17 9.75 18.44
C GLY A 111 -1.66 10.04 18.39
N SER A 112 -0.89 9.37 19.25
CA SER A 112 0.59 9.43 19.27
C SER A 112 1.28 8.40 18.38
N ARG A 113 0.57 7.37 17.89
CA ARG A 113 1.17 6.28 17.09
C ARG A 113 1.33 6.73 15.63
N LEU A 114 2.54 6.61 15.09
CA LEU A 114 2.86 6.79 13.67
C LEU A 114 3.07 5.41 13.04
N MET A 115 2.39 5.13 11.94
CA MET A 115 2.47 3.84 11.23
C MET A 115 2.91 4.03 9.78
N PRO A 116 4.09 3.54 9.37
CA PRO A 116 4.63 3.81 8.04
C PRO A 116 3.82 3.08 6.97
N ILE A 117 3.39 3.82 5.96
CA ILE A 117 2.64 3.29 4.80
C ILE A 117 3.42 3.39 3.49
N TRP A 118 4.47 4.19 3.44
CA TRP A 118 5.37 4.34 2.29
C TRP A 118 6.67 4.98 2.74
N SER A 119 7.79 4.61 2.12
CA SER A 119 9.06 5.30 2.33
C SER A 119 9.96 5.20 1.10
N LYS A 120 10.78 6.22 0.86
CA LYS A 120 11.86 6.20 -0.12
C LYS A 120 13.13 6.76 0.51
N SER A 121 14.29 6.26 0.09
CA SER A 121 15.59 6.59 0.70
C SER A 121 16.72 6.76 -0.32
N GLY A 122 17.61 7.70 -0.03
CA GLY A 122 18.74 8.02 -0.91
C GLY A 122 18.37 8.94 -2.08
N ASN A 123 19.29 9.08 -3.02
CA ASN A 123 19.19 10.05 -4.13
C ASN A 123 18.43 9.44 -5.31
N HIS A 124 17.30 10.04 -5.70
CA HIS A 124 16.48 9.61 -6.84
C HIS A 124 16.68 10.46 -8.10
N GLY A 125 17.64 11.39 -8.07
CA GLY A 125 18.02 12.29 -9.17
C GLY A 125 17.24 13.62 -9.18
N ASP A 126 17.73 14.58 -9.96
CA ASP A 126 17.08 15.88 -10.13
C ASP A 126 15.84 15.77 -11.03
N LYS A 127 14.72 15.35 -10.42
CA LYS A 127 13.40 15.23 -11.04
C LYS A 127 12.32 15.12 -9.97
N TRP A 128 11.15 15.70 -10.26
CA TRP A 128 9.93 15.39 -9.52
C TRP A 128 9.45 13.97 -9.84
N LEU A 129 9.03 13.24 -8.81
CA LEU A 129 8.47 11.89 -8.87
C LEU A 129 7.10 11.90 -8.19
N ASN A 130 6.15 11.14 -8.72
CA ASN A 130 4.83 10.97 -8.13
C ASN A 130 4.78 9.68 -7.30
N ALA A 131 4.08 9.73 -6.17
CA ALA A 131 3.70 8.58 -5.37
C ALA A 131 2.18 8.56 -5.21
N GLY A 132 1.57 7.38 -5.39
CA GLY A 132 0.14 7.15 -5.23
C GLY A 132 -0.11 6.00 -4.26
N LEU A 133 -0.97 6.21 -3.26
CA LEU A 133 -1.33 5.22 -2.24
C LEU A 133 -2.85 5.12 -2.11
N ALA A 134 -3.36 3.89 -2.18
CA ALA A 134 -4.68 3.58 -1.66
C ALA A 134 -4.60 3.49 -0.13
N LEU A 135 -5.44 4.26 0.56
CA LEU A 135 -5.64 4.20 2.00
C LEU A 135 -7.01 3.53 2.23
N PRO A 136 -7.05 2.26 2.66
CA PRO A 136 -8.30 1.59 2.97
C PRO A 136 -9.10 2.34 4.04
N ALA A 137 -10.41 2.08 4.07
CA ALA A 137 -11.22 2.46 5.23
C ALA A 137 -10.63 1.85 6.52
N MET A 138 -10.95 2.46 7.65
CA MET A 138 -10.68 2.04 9.02
C MET A 138 -11.87 2.44 9.89
N ARG A 139 -13.01 1.76 9.70
CA ARG A 139 -14.30 2.18 10.26
C ARG A 139 -14.20 2.42 11.78
N GLY A 140 -14.76 3.53 12.25
CA GLY A 140 -14.70 3.92 13.66
C GLY A 140 -13.36 4.50 14.16
N VAL A 141 -12.37 4.71 13.29
CA VAL A 141 -11.07 5.32 13.62
C VAL A 141 -10.89 6.64 12.87
N SER A 142 -10.31 7.65 13.53
CA SER A 142 -9.83 8.89 12.87
C SER A 142 -8.31 8.94 12.86
N TYR A 143 -7.72 9.31 11.72
CA TYR A 143 -6.26 9.33 11.54
C TYR A 143 -5.82 10.51 10.65
N SER A 144 -4.57 10.94 10.76
CA SER A 144 -3.97 11.92 9.83
C SER A 144 -2.90 11.25 8.96
N VAL A 145 -2.70 11.74 7.74
CA VAL A 145 -1.51 11.43 6.94
C VAL A 145 -0.36 12.35 7.40
N VAL A 146 0.84 11.80 7.60
CA VAL A 146 2.02 12.55 8.02
C VAL A 146 3.18 12.30 7.08
N PHE A 147 3.76 13.37 6.54
CA PHE A 147 4.98 13.35 5.74
C PHE A 147 6.18 13.71 6.61
N GLU A 148 7.10 12.78 6.79
CA GLU A 148 8.33 12.96 7.56
C GLU A 148 9.55 12.96 6.64
N GLY A 149 10.25 14.09 6.61
CA GLY A 149 11.56 14.20 5.97
C GLY A 149 12.66 14.13 7.03
N ARG A 150 13.58 13.17 6.91
CA ARG A 150 14.72 12.99 7.82
C ARG A 150 16.01 13.53 7.20
N ARG A 151 16.74 14.33 7.98
CA ARG A 151 18.08 14.80 7.62
C ARG A 151 19.10 13.65 7.73
N GLY A 152 19.85 13.45 6.65
CA GLY A 152 20.95 12.50 6.59
C GLY A 152 22.23 12.93 7.29
N SER A 153 23.33 12.31 6.89
CA SER A 153 24.66 12.54 7.47
C SER A 153 25.16 13.98 7.30
N ASN A 154 24.72 14.69 6.26
CA ASN A 154 25.17 16.05 5.94
C ASN A 154 24.00 16.96 5.51
N TYR A 155 24.29 18.24 5.26
CA TYR A 155 23.33 19.25 4.78
C TYR A 155 23.03 19.17 3.27
N THR A 156 23.59 18.19 2.57
CA THR A 156 23.42 18.02 1.13
C THR A 156 22.28 17.03 0.81
N GLY A 157 21.14 17.20 1.49
CA GLY A 157 20.09 16.17 1.57
C GLY A 157 18.66 16.74 1.59
N ASP A 158 18.39 17.76 0.78
CA ASP A 158 17.08 18.41 0.71
C ASP A 158 16.03 17.50 0.06
N ILE A 159 14.94 17.23 0.77
CA ILE A 159 13.77 16.51 0.27
C ILE A 159 12.63 17.51 0.13
N ALA A 160 11.97 17.54 -1.02
CA ALA A 160 10.82 18.40 -1.29
C ALA A 160 9.54 17.60 -1.55
N LEU A 161 8.40 18.24 -1.30
CA LEU A 161 7.05 17.76 -1.59
C LEU A 161 6.26 18.86 -2.30
N ASP A 162 5.38 18.44 -3.21
CA ASP A 162 4.45 19.30 -3.94
C ASP A 162 3.18 18.51 -4.30
N ASP A 163 2.13 19.20 -4.76
CA ASP A 163 0.89 18.63 -5.31
C ASP A 163 0.29 17.49 -4.45
N ILE A 164 0.18 17.70 -3.14
CA ILE A 164 -0.38 16.71 -2.21
C ILE A 164 -1.91 16.72 -2.34
N VAL A 165 -2.48 15.60 -2.75
CA VAL A 165 -3.92 15.41 -2.97
C VAL A 165 -4.40 14.15 -2.25
N ILE A 166 -5.32 14.32 -1.30
CA ILE A 166 -6.07 13.28 -0.61
C ILE A 166 -7.53 13.44 -1.00
N ILE A 167 -8.07 12.50 -1.77
CA ILE A 167 -9.48 12.47 -2.18
C ILE A 167 -10.13 11.28 -1.47
N ALA A 168 -11.30 11.50 -0.86
CA ALA A 168 -12.11 10.39 -0.38
C ALA A 168 -12.64 9.63 -1.59
N ASP A 169 -12.43 8.33 -1.61
CA ASP A 169 -13.09 7.43 -2.54
C ASP A 169 -14.51 7.17 -2.03
N VAL A 170 -15.31 8.25 -2.02
CA VAL A 170 -16.73 8.19 -1.68
C VAL A 170 -17.39 7.41 -2.79
N LEU A 171 -17.74 6.16 -2.49
CA LEU A 171 -18.69 5.43 -3.30
C LEU A 171 -19.91 6.33 -3.45
N ASN A 172 -20.22 6.71 -4.69
CA ASN A 172 -21.56 7.15 -5.02
C ASN A 172 -22.47 5.95 -4.75
N ASP A 173 -22.97 5.87 -3.51
CA ASP A 173 -24.28 5.30 -3.27
C ASP A 173 -25.22 6.15 -4.13
N GLU A 174 -25.49 5.69 -5.35
CA GLU A 174 -26.68 6.10 -6.11
C GLU A 174 -27.88 5.60 -5.32
N GLY A 175 -28.13 6.29 -4.21
CA GLY A 175 -29.21 6.04 -3.30
C GLY A 175 -30.47 6.07 -4.13
N THR A 176 -31.07 4.89 -4.28
CA THR A 176 -32.24 4.64 -5.12
C THR A 176 -33.19 5.83 -5.04
N GLU A 177 -33.43 6.51 -6.17
CA GLU A 177 -34.45 7.55 -6.25
C GLU A 177 -35.82 6.91 -5.97
N GLN A 178 -36.20 6.82 -4.69
CA GLN A 178 -37.58 6.58 -4.32
C GLN A 178 -38.37 7.79 -4.79
N THR A 179 -39.01 7.60 -5.94
CA THR A 179 -39.76 8.59 -6.69
C THR A 179 -40.94 9.10 -5.85
N THR A 180 -40.67 10.05 -4.95
CA THR A 180 -41.69 10.72 -4.15
C THR A 180 -42.46 11.69 -5.04
N ARG A 181 -43.38 11.10 -5.82
CA ARG A 181 -44.29 11.80 -6.71
C ARG A 181 -45.08 12.84 -5.91
N ARG A 182 -44.68 14.11 -6.05
CA ARG A 182 -45.43 15.27 -5.56
C ARG A 182 -46.89 15.14 -6.00
N THR A 183 -47.78 14.95 -5.03
CA THR A 183 -49.22 15.13 -5.22
C THR A 183 -49.62 16.40 -4.48
N THR A 184 -50.25 17.32 -5.18
CA THR A 184 -50.48 18.69 -4.74
C THR A 184 -51.59 18.81 -3.68
N THR A 185 -51.43 19.80 -2.82
CA THR A 185 -52.32 20.15 -1.71
C THR A 185 -53.69 20.63 -2.19
N SER A 186 -54.80 20.13 -1.62
CA SER A 186 -56.03 20.95 -1.48
C SER A 186 -56.99 20.48 -0.35
N ARG A 187 -57.22 21.41 0.59
CA ARG A 187 -58.32 21.64 1.58
C ARG A 187 -58.98 20.50 2.40
N PRO A 188 -59.50 20.83 3.62
CA PRO A 188 -59.98 19.86 4.61
C PRO A 188 -61.51 19.63 4.59
N THR A 189 -61.97 18.56 5.24
CA THR A 189 -63.34 18.39 5.75
C THR A 189 -63.33 17.51 7.02
N ILE A 190 -64.35 17.65 7.88
CA ILE A 190 -64.41 17.22 9.29
C ILE A 190 -65.24 15.92 9.46
N SER A 191 -65.06 15.24 10.61
CA SER A 191 -65.98 14.23 11.21
C SER A 191 -65.96 12.80 10.63
N THR A 192 -66.16 11.68 11.37
CA THR A 192 -66.43 11.46 12.81
C THR A 192 -66.00 10.04 13.26
N THR A 193 -65.59 9.89 14.54
CA THR A 193 -65.66 8.68 15.41
C THR A 193 -65.77 7.24 14.85
N LEU A 194 -64.88 6.34 15.33
CA LEU A 194 -65.23 5.36 16.40
C LEU A 194 -64.00 4.63 16.99
N ARG A 195 -64.16 4.11 18.21
CA ARG A 195 -63.11 3.48 19.04
C ARG A 195 -62.95 1.99 18.76
N ARG A 196 -61.73 1.45 18.95
CA ARG A 196 -61.54 0.17 19.67
C ARG A 196 -60.16 0.06 20.33
N THR A 197 -60.14 -0.11 21.65
CA THR A 197 -59.03 -0.62 22.49
C THR A 197 -58.82 -2.12 22.16
N THR A 198 -57.66 -2.77 22.16
CA THR A 198 -56.50 -2.83 23.08
C THR A 198 -55.25 -3.33 22.29
N THR A 199 -54.04 -3.59 22.80
CA THR A 199 -53.48 -3.66 24.17
C THR A 199 -51.99 -3.25 24.18
N ASP A 200 -51.32 -3.38 25.32
CA ASP A 200 -49.96 -2.97 25.67
C ASP A 200 -48.85 -4.00 25.30
N ARG A 201 -47.75 -3.54 24.67
CA ARG A 201 -46.35 -3.95 24.98
C ARG A 201 -45.34 -3.16 24.13
N PRO A 202 -44.44 -2.35 24.72
CA PRO A 202 -43.27 -1.85 24.01
C PRO A 202 -42.23 -2.96 23.87
N ILE A 203 -41.87 -3.33 22.63
CA ILE A 203 -40.65 -4.08 22.38
C ILE A 203 -39.52 -3.06 22.34
N THR A 204 -38.72 -3.00 23.41
CA THR A 204 -37.46 -2.28 23.40
C THR A 204 -36.45 -3.08 22.57
N THR A 205 -36.41 -2.86 21.25
CA THR A 205 -35.26 -3.25 20.43
C THR A 205 -34.08 -2.39 20.83
N ALA A 206 -33.33 -2.85 21.83
CA ALA A 206 -31.94 -2.45 21.98
C ALA A 206 -31.21 -2.91 20.72
N VAL A 207 -30.81 -1.96 19.88
CA VAL A 207 -29.88 -2.22 18.78
C VAL A 207 -28.52 -2.43 19.44
N THR A 208 -28.21 -3.68 19.77
CA THR A 208 -26.84 -4.12 20.04
C THR A 208 -26.09 -4.00 18.73
N THR A 209 -25.33 -2.92 18.59
CA THR A 209 -24.31 -2.79 17.55
C THR A 209 -23.18 -3.77 17.85
N GLU A 210 -23.27 -4.97 17.28
CA GLU A 210 -22.10 -5.83 17.07
C GLU A 210 -21.03 -5.00 16.35
N PRO A 211 -19.78 -4.93 16.85
CA PRO A 211 -18.72 -4.21 16.17
C PRO A 211 -18.29 -4.99 14.93
N LEU A 212 -18.64 -4.48 13.74
CA LEU A 212 -18.06 -4.93 12.49
C LEU A 212 -16.54 -4.66 12.53
N GLY A 213 -15.74 -5.69 12.25
CA GLY A 213 -14.29 -5.66 12.42
C GLY A 213 -13.63 -4.51 11.65
N GLY A 214 -12.75 -3.78 12.34
CA GLY A 214 -12.00 -2.67 11.75
C GLY A 214 -10.85 -3.19 10.88
N ASP A 215 -10.81 -2.71 9.63
CA ASP A 215 -9.78 -3.00 8.65
C ASP A 215 -8.35 -2.74 9.18
N ALA A 216 -7.42 -3.62 8.81
CA ALA A 216 -6.11 -3.72 9.45
C ALA A 216 -5.02 -2.88 8.76
N LEU A 217 -4.19 -2.16 9.54
CA LEU A 217 -3.16 -1.23 9.04
C LEU A 217 -1.71 -1.72 9.20
N PRO A 218 -0.79 -1.45 8.26
CA PRO A 218 0.58 -1.93 8.34
C PRO A 218 1.44 -1.21 9.41
N SER A 219 2.06 -1.96 10.33
CA SER A 219 3.09 -1.50 11.28
C SER A 219 4.52 -1.62 10.74
N PHE A 220 4.73 -2.45 9.72
CA PHE A 220 5.99 -2.58 8.96
C PHE A 220 5.68 -2.77 7.48
N PHE A 221 6.50 -2.19 6.61
CA PHE A 221 6.41 -2.29 5.16
C PHE A 221 7.81 -2.39 4.53
N CYS A 222 7.98 -3.26 3.53
CA CYS A 222 9.17 -3.28 2.67
C CYS A 222 8.87 -3.84 1.28
N ASP A 223 8.98 -2.99 0.26
CA ASP A 223 8.95 -3.29 -1.18
C ASP A 223 10.35 -3.51 -1.79
N PHE A 224 11.41 -3.38 -0.98
CA PHE A 224 12.82 -3.43 -1.40
C PHE A 224 13.26 -2.46 -2.52
N ASP A 225 12.39 -1.62 -3.07
CA ASP A 225 12.61 -0.79 -4.26
C ASP A 225 13.79 0.19 -4.15
N ASP A 226 14.14 0.60 -2.92
CA ASP A 226 15.17 1.63 -2.66
C ASP A 226 16.13 1.22 -1.53
N GLY A 227 16.15 -0.06 -1.19
CA GLY A 227 17.07 -0.63 -0.21
C GLY A 227 16.58 -1.94 0.39
N ILE A 228 16.88 -2.15 1.67
CA ILE A 228 16.42 -3.32 2.44
C ILE A 228 15.62 -2.91 3.69
N CYS A 229 15.05 -1.70 3.72
CA CYS A 229 14.12 -1.24 4.77
C CYS A 229 14.63 -1.43 6.22
N ASN A 230 15.92 -1.18 6.44
CA ASN A 230 16.65 -1.44 7.70
C ASN A 230 16.64 -2.90 8.19
N MET A 231 16.26 -3.86 7.35
CA MET A 231 16.44 -5.28 7.62
C MET A 231 17.93 -5.64 7.69
N SER A 232 18.26 -6.66 8.49
CA SER A 232 19.62 -7.19 8.62
C SER A 232 19.76 -8.51 7.86
N ILE A 233 20.67 -8.56 6.89
CA ILE A 233 21.03 -9.79 6.17
C ILE A 233 22.16 -10.48 6.92
N GLU A 234 22.04 -11.79 7.15
CA GLU A 234 23.13 -12.63 7.68
C GLU A 234 24.20 -12.79 6.59
N THR A 235 25.38 -12.18 6.78
CA THR A 235 26.47 -12.12 5.78
C THR A 235 27.68 -13.00 6.13
N ASN A 236 27.69 -13.63 7.30
CA ASN A 236 28.73 -14.55 7.77
C ASN A 236 28.51 -16.01 7.32
N VAL A 237 27.84 -16.20 6.18
CA VAL A 237 27.42 -17.49 5.60
C VAL A 237 27.60 -17.44 4.09
N GLU A 238 27.70 -18.60 3.43
CA GLU A 238 27.90 -18.68 1.97
C GLU A 238 26.60 -18.47 1.18
N TYR A 239 25.45 -18.90 1.74
CA TYR A 239 24.12 -18.64 1.18
C TYR A 239 23.54 -17.36 1.79
N VAL A 240 23.38 -16.31 0.99
CA VAL A 240 22.92 -14.98 1.47
C VAL A 240 21.71 -14.50 0.67
N TRP A 241 20.91 -13.64 1.30
CA TRP A 241 19.90 -12.86 0.57
C TRP A 241 20.59 -11.74 -0.20
N LEU A 242 20.20 -11.57 -1.46
CA LEU A 242 20.67 -10.58 -2.40
C LEU A 242 19.49 -9.77 -2.91
N ARG A 243 19.71 -8.48 -3.15
CA ARG A 243 18.71 -7.57 -3.72
C ARG A 243 18.89 -7.51 -5.23
N GLN A 244 17.81 -7.76 -5.99
CA GLN A 244 17.88 -7.98 -7.43
C GLN A 244 16.80 -7.21 -8.19
N LYS A 245 17.09 -6.89 -9.44
CA LYS A 245 16.18 -6.29 -10.42
C LYS A 245 16.16 -7.12 -11.70
N GLY A 246 14.97 -7.36 -12.26
CA GLY A 246 14.79 -8.26 -13.39
C GLY A 246 15.01 -9.72 -12.99
N ARG A 247 15.48 -10.58 -13.91
CA ARG A 247 15.65 -12.02 -13.66
C ARG A 247 16.78 -12.32 -12.67
N THR A 248 16.70 -13.45 -11.97
CA THR A 248 17.84 -14.05 -11.22
C THR A 248 19.00 -14.44 -12.15
N SER A 249 20.16 -14.79 -11.56
CA SER A 249 21.36 -15.07 -12.37
C SER A 249 21.32 -16.44 -13.06
N THR A 250 20.64 -17.42 -12.46
CA THR A 250 20.46 -18.76 -13.02
C THR A 250 19.21 -18.86 -13.90
N GLY A 251 19.24 -19.77 -14.88
CA GLY A 251 18.15 -19.92 -15.86
C GLY A 251 17.05 -20.86 -15.37
N GLU A 252 15.78 -20.47 -15.59
CA GLU A 252 14.58 -21.19 -15.13
C GLU A 252 14.52 -21.32 -13.59
N THR A 253 14.93 -20.25 -12.89
CA THR A 253 14.81 -20.10 -11.43
C THR A 253 14.23 -18.73 -11.11
N GLY A 254 13.73 -18.57 -9.88
CA GLY A 254 13.30 -17.30 -9.31
C GLY A 254 12.29 -16.49 -10.15
N PRO A 255 12.04 -15.23 -9.77
CA PRO A 255 11.16 -14.35 -10.51
C PRO A 255 11.88 -13.72 -11.72
N SER A 256 11.11 -13.43 -12.78
CA SER A 256 11.56 -12.67 -13.95
C SER A 256 11.76 -11.17 -13.68
N GLY A 257 11.17 -10.68 -12.60
CA GLY A 257 11.22 -9.30 -12.15
C GLY A 257 10.43 -9.13 -10.85
N ASP A 258 10.53 -7.94 -10.30
CA ASP A 258 9.76 -7.46 -9.15
C ASP A 258 8.24 -7.60 -9.33
N ARG A 259 7.51 -7.68 -8.21
CA ARG A 259 6.09 -8.01 -8.17
C ARG A 259 5.15 -6.84 -8.53
N GLN A 260 5.65 -5.60 -8.52
CA GLN A 260 4.91 -4.35 -8.75
C GLN A 260 5.34 -3.71 -10.08
N ASP A 261 6.65 -3.53 -10.27
CA ASP A 261 7.31 -3.06 -11.49
C ASP A 261 8.38 -4.07 -11.93
N PRO A 262 8.00 -5.10 -12.72
CA PRO A 262 8.94 -6.11 -13.22
C PRO A 262 10.17 -5.57 -14.00
N THR A 263 10.18 -4.28 -14.37
CA THR A 263 11.27 -3.65 -15.14
C THR A 263 12.23 -2.84 -14.26
N ASN A 264 11.72 -2.14 -13.25
CA ASN A 264 12.52 -1.20 -12.44
C ASN A 264 12.51 -1.49 -10.95
N GLY A 265 11.53 -2.24 -10.46
CA GLY A 265 11.46 -2.58 -9.05
C GLY A 265 12.49 -3.63 -8.65
N HIS A 266 12.59 -3.87 -7.34
CA HIS A 266 13.58 -4.79 -6.79
C HIS A 266 12.99 -5.68 -5.71
N TYR A 267 13.43 -6.93 -5.67
CA TYR A 267 13.06 -7.91 -4.65
C TYR A 267 14.29 -8.45 -3.92
N LEU A 268 14.09 -9.20 -2.82
CA LEU A 268 15.15 -10.03 -2.22
C LEU A 268 15.06 -11.47 -2.72
N TYR A 269 16.19 -12.09 -3.04
CA TYR A 269 16.28 -13.52 -3.34
C TYR A 269 17.53 -14.19 -2.76
N ALA A 270 17.46 -15.51 -2.57
CA ALA A 270 18.58 -16.32 -2.13
C ALA A 270 19.08 -17.17 -3.31
N GLU A 271 20.22 -16.75 -3.88
CA GLU A 271 20.87 -17.33 -5.07
C GLU A 271 21.49 -18.70 -4.76
N SER A 272 21.01 -19.73 -5.45
CA SER A 272 21.29 -21.14 -5.12
C SER A 272 22.45 -21.75 -5.93
N SER A 273 23.14 -20.97 -6.76
CA SER A 273 24.34 -21.40 -7.49
C SER A 273 25.58 -21.62 -6.61
N ASP A 274 26.68 -22.06 -7.24
CA ASP A 274 27.95 -22.33 -6.55
C ASP A 274 28.50 -21.04 -5.89
N PRO A 275 29.07 -21.11 -4.67
CA PRO A 275 29.60 -22.31 -4.01
C PRO A 275 28.62 -23.06 -3.09
N VAL A 276 27.34 -22.67 -3.04
CA VAL A 276 26.43 -23.06 -1.97
C VAL A 276 26.10 -24.56 -1.95
N SER A 277 25.99 -25.16 -0.76
CA SER A 277 25.71 -26.58 -0.53
C SER A 277 24.26 -26.88 -0.14
N PRO A 278 23.73 -28.09 -0.40
CA PRO A 278 22.37 -28.46 -0.01
C PRO A 278 22.15 -28.36 1.51
N GLY A 279 21.08 -27.64 1.91
CA GLY A 279 20.76 -27.41 3.32
C GLY A 279 21.38 -26.16 3.96
N ASP A 280 22.22 -25.41 3.23
CA ASP A 280 22.70 -24.10 3.63
C ASP A 280 21.54 -23.10 3.77
N ARG A 281 21.74 -22.04 4.56
CA ARG A 281 20.66 -21.16 5.04
C ARG A 281 21.00 -19.68 4.89
N ALA A 282 20.17 -18.96 4.14
CA ALA A 282 20.19 -17.52 4.02
C ALA A 282 19.13 -16.93 4.95
N ARG A 283 19.49 -15.91 5.74
CA ARG A 283 18.55 -15.22 6.65
C ARG A 283 18.55 -13.72 6.45
N VAL A 284 17.36 -13.13 6.48
CA VAL A 284 17.15 -11.70 6.56
C VAL A 284 16.10 -11.42 7.62
N SER A 285 16.39 -10.49 8.54
CA SER A 285 15.51 -10.17 9.68
C SER A 285 15.04 -8.73 9.65
N THR A 286 13.80 -8.47 10.02
CA THR A 286 13.33 -7.11 10.33
C THR A 286 14.14 -6.51 11.49
N PRO A 287 14.08 -5.17 11.69
CA PRO A 287 14.26 -4.60 13.01
C PRO A 287 13.34 -5.26 14.05
N LEU A 288 13.60 -4.97 15.33
CA LEU A 288 12.72 -5.39 16.42
C LEU A 288 11.36 -4.69 16.29
N LEU A 289 10.27 -5.46 16.13
CA LEU A 289 8.91 -4.97 15.95
C LEU A 289 8.02 -5.30 17.17
N ASP A 290 7.18 -4.34 17.56
CA ASP A 290 6.08 -4.57 18.49
C ASP A 290 4.88 -5.14 17.74
N ILE A 291 4.50 -6.36 18.08
CA ILE A 291 3.39 -7.11 17.49
C ILE A 291 2.25 -7.19 18.50
N PHE A 292 1.05 -6.79 18.09
CA PHE A 292 -0.16 -6.79 18.91
C PHE A 292 -1.04 -8.02 18.63
N GLU A 293 -2.04 -8.23 19.48
CA GLU A 293 -2.98 -9.35 19.30
C GLU A 293 -3.84 -9.12 18.06
N GLY A 294 -3.82 -10.08 17.14
CA GLY A 294 -4.49 -9.98 15.83
C GLY A 294 -3.59 -9.54 14.68
N ASP A 295 -2.35 -9.11 14.96
CA ASP A 295 -1.41 -8.71 13.91
C ASP A 295 -1.08 -9.88 12.96
N THR A 296 -1.03 -9.58 11.67
CA THR A 296 -0.85 -10.55 10.59
C THR A 296 0.22 -10.08 9.62
N LEU A 297 1.29 -10.85 9.49
CA LEU A 297 2.28 -10.69 8.43
C LEU A 297 1.71 -11.18 7.10
N GLN A 298 1.83 -10.36 6.07
CA GLN A 298 1.68 -10.69 4.66
C GLN A 298 3.03 -10.48 3.96
N PHE A 299 3.34 -11.30 2.98
CA PHE A 299 4.44 -11.08 2.03
C PHE A 299 4.15 -11.84 0.73
N TYR A 300 4.85 -11.50 -0.35
CA TYR A 300 4.92 -12.33 -1.53
C TYR A 300 6.21 -13.14 -1.54
N TYR A 301 6.15 -14.32 -2.16
CA TYR A 301 7.31 -15.14 -2.41
C TYR A 301 7.25 -15.77 -3.80
N ASN A 302 8.42 -15.97 -4.41
CA ASN A 302 8.58 -16.74 -5.64
C ASN A 302 9.43 -17.98 -5.33
N MET A 303 9.02 -19.12 -5.87
CA MET A 303 9.68 -20.42 -5.73
C MET A 303 9.63 -21.16 -7.07
N ASN A 304 10.17 -20.51 -8.11
CA ASN A 304 10.36 -21.04 -9.45
C ASN A 304 11.66 -21.88 -9.50
N GLY A 305 11.57 -23.12 -9.97
CA GLY A 305 12.73 -24.00 -10.17
C GLY A 305 12.53 -25.44 -9.67
N VAL A 306 13.30 -26.37 -10.24
CA VAL A 306 13.19 -27.81 -9.96
C VAL A 306 13.84 -28.25 -8.64
N ASP A 307 14.84 -27.51 -8.16
CA ASP A 307 15.60 -27.81 -6.94
C ASP A 307 15.15 -26.96 -5.74
N ILE A 308 13.93 -26.43 -5.76
CA ILE A 308 13.40 -25.56 -4.71
C ILE A 308 13.53 -26.19 -3.32
N GLY A 309 14.19 -25.47 -2.42
CA GLY A 309 14.42 -25.87 -1.04
C GLY A 309 13.26 -25.51 -0.11
N THR A 310 13.50 -24.69 0.92
CA THR A 310 12.47 -24.28 1.88
C THR A 310 12.54 -22.79 2.17
N LEU A 311 11.40 -22.11 2.13
CA LEU A 311 11.23 -20.78 2.72
C LEU A 311 10.48 -20.92 4.05
N SER A 312 10.93 -20.24 5.08
CA SER A 312 10.25 -20.19 6.38
C SER A 312 10.29 -18.80 6.98
N VAL A 313 9.25 -18.48 7.75
CA VAL A 313 9.21 -17.32 8.63
C VAL A 313 9.34 -17.81 10.06
N ASP A 314 10.36 -17.31 10.74
CA ASP A 314 10.61 -17.51 12.16
C ASP A 314 10.47 -16.18 12.89
N ILE A 315 9.94 -16.21 14.12
CA ILE A 315 10.00 -15.07 15.04
C ILE A 315 11.08 -15.32 16.09
N ARG A 316 11.81 -14.28 16.48
CA ARG A 316 12.86 -14.33 17.50
C ARG A 316 12.54 -13.40 18.66
N GLU A 317 12.38 -13.99 19.84
CA GLU A 317 12.14 -13.25 21.08
C GLU A 317 13.45 -13.04 21.83
N ASN A 318 13.76 -11.78 22.17
CA ASN A 318 14.95 -11.37 22.92
C ASN A 318 16.28 -11.92 22.36
N GLY A 319 16.35 -12.20 21.05
CA GLY A 319 17.53 -12.76 20.37
C GLY A 319 17.90 -14.21 20.74
N ILE A 320 17.09 -14.90 21.57
CA ILE A 320 17.46 -16.21 22.15
C ILE A 320 16.51 -17.33 21.69
N GLN A 321 15.19 -17.10 21.67
CA GLN A 321 14.23 -18.14 21.29
C GLN A 321 13.71 -17.91 19.87
N THR A 322 14.06 -18.81 18.95
CA THR A 322 13.52 -18.84 17.58
C THR A 322 12.30 -19.75 17.51
N ARG A 323 11.17 -19.26 16.98
CA ARG A 323 9.93 -20.04 16.79
C ARG A 323 9.44 -19.93 15.36
N ARG A 324 9.31 -21.06 14.67
CA ARG A 324 8.73 -21.13 13.32
C ARG A 324 7.24 -20.84 13.35
N VAL A 325 6.80 -19.87 12.55
CA VAL A 325 5.39 -19.49 12.40
C VAL A 325 4.82 -19.80 11.02
N TRP A 326 5.68 -19.93 10.00
CA TRP A 326 5.28 -20.35 8.66
C TRP A 326 6.40 -21.08 7.94
N SER A 327 6.05 -21.99 7.02
CA SER A 327 7.02 -22.61 6.11
C SER A 327 6.39 -23.18 4.85
N ARG A 328 7.13 -23.11 3.74
CA ARG A 328 6.83 -23.77 2.47
C ARG A 328 8.10 -24.49 1.98
N SER A 329 7.98 -25.76 1.59
CA SER A 329 9.10 -26.58 1.11
C SER A 329 8.78 -27.24 -0.22
N GLY A 330 9.79 -27.37 -1.07
CA GLY A 330 9.80 -28.18 -2.29
C GLY A 330 8.87 -27.70 -3.41
N GLY A 331 9.10 -28.24 -4.60
CA GLY A 331 8.23 -28.10 -5.77
C GLY A 331 8.39 -26.78 -6.51
N ASP A 332 8.48 -26.88 -7.83
CA ASP A 332 8.42 -25.76 -8.75
C ASP A 332 7.00 -25.15 -8.73
N ARG A 333 6.92 -23.81 -8.66
CA ARG A 333 5.66 -23.05 -8.73
C ARG A 333 5.60 -22.13 -9.95
N GLY A 334 6.57 -22.24 -10.85
CA GLY A 334 6.76 -21.35 -11.98
C GLY A 334 7.12 -19.94 -11.55
N ASP A 335 7.30 -19.09 -12.55
CA ASP A 335 7.64 -17.66 -12.44
C ASP A 335 6.44 -16.83 -11.94
N ASN A 336 5.97 -17.14 -10.72
CA ASN A 336 4.76 -16.58 -10.11
C ASN A 336 5.05 -16.05 -8.71
N TRP A 337 4.62 -14.81 -8.44
CA TRP A 337 4.61 -14.23 -7.10
C TRP A 337 3.38 -14.66 -6.31
N ILE A 338 3.58 -15.42 -5.25
CA ILE A 338 2.52 -16.02 -4.43
C ILE A 338 2.42 -15.29 -3.10
N ARG A 339 1.22 -14.87 -2.72
CA ARG A 339 0.97 -14.22 -1.42
C ARG A 339 0.99 -15.27 -0.29
N ALA A 340 1.59 -14.92 0.84
CA ALA A 340 1.49 -15.62 2.12
C ALA A 340 0.81 -14.72 3.16
N PHE A 341 0.12 -15.36 4.11
CA PHE A 341 -0.39 -14.74 5.34
C PHE A 341 0.08 -15.57 6.53
N VAL A 342 0.47 -14.90 7.61
CA VAL A 342 1.02 -15.49 8.84
C VAL A 342 0.47 -14.73 10.04
N SER A 343 -0.41 -15.35 10.82
CA SER A 343 -0.85 -14.81 12.10
C SER A 343 0.32 -14.82 13.08
N LEU A 344 0.62 -13.67 13.69
CA LEU A 344 1.68 -13.52 14.66
C LEU A 344 1.11 -13.54 16.09
N PRO A 345 1.85 -14.03 17.10
CA PRO A 345 1.48 -13.84 18.48
C PRO A 345 1.75 -12.38 18.89
N ALA A 346 1.03 -11.87 19.88
CA ALA A 346 1.40 -10.61 20.53
C ALA A 346 2.75 -10.76 21.26
N GLY A 347 3.62 -9.76 21.14
CA GLY A 347 4.97 -9.75 21.72
C GLY A 347 5.93 -8.87 20.92
N GLN A 348 7.20 -8.82 21.32
CA GLN A 348 8.22 -8.04 20.65
C GLN A 348 9.23 -8.97 19.97
N TYR A 349 9.33 -8.89 18.63
CA TYR A 349 10.01 -9.89 17.82
C TYR A 349 10.85 -9.29 16.69
N GLU A 350 11.99 -9.93 16.39
CA GLU A 350 12.55 -9.87 15.04
C GLU A 350 11.83 -10.93 14.19
N ILE A 351 11.36 -10.57 13.00
CA ILE A 351 10.79 -11.49 12.03
C ILE A 351 11.89 -11.86 11.04
N THR A 352 12.29 -13.14 11.02
CA THR A 352 13.35 -13.68 10.16
C THR A 352 12.75 -14.50 9.02
N PHE A 353 13.12 -14.14 7.79
CA PHE A 353 12.90 -14.96 6.60
C PHE A 353 14.12 -15.84 6.38
N GLU A 354 13.95 -17.16 6.52
CA GLU A 354 14.98 -18.17 6.29
C GLU A 354 14.70 -18.91 4.97
N ALA A 355 15.57 -18.75 3.98
CA ALA A 355 15.65 -19.63 2.83
C ALA A 355 16.68 -20.73 3.10
N VAL A 356 16.34 -21.97 2.75
CA VAL A 356 17.20 -23.15 2.84
C VAL A 356 17.38 -23.71 1.44
N ARG A 357 18.63 -23.89 0.99
CA ARG A 357 18.92 -24.41 -0.35
C ARG A 357 18.46 -25.85 -0.50
N GLY A 358 17.87 -26.18 -1.65
CA GLY A 358 17.47 -27.55 -1.98
C GLY A 358 18.62 -28.45 -2.41
N GLN A 359 18.32 -29.53 -3.14
CA GLN A 359 19.30 -30.56 -3.48
C GLN A 359 20.25 -30.18 -4.64
N GLY A 360 19.84 -29.24 -5.48
CA GLY A 360 20.64 -28.67 -6.56
C GLY A 360 20.58 -27.15 -6.57
N TYR A 361 21.10 -26.55 -7.63
CA TYR A 361 21.21 -25.10 -7.76
C TYR A 361 20.01 -24.43 -8.42
N ARG A 362 19.10 -25.18 -9.03
CA ARG A 362 17.96 -24.63 -9.78
C ARG A 362 16.76 -24.34 -8.86
N GLY A 363 16.99 -23.54 -7.83
CA GLY A 363 16.09 -23.47 -6.66
C GLY A 363 16.05 -22.12 -5.95
N ASP A 364 16.22 -21.02 -6.69
CA ASP A 364 16.18 -19.67 -6.12
C ASP A 364 14.83 -19.37 -5.47
N ILE A 365 14.89 -18.79 -4.27
CA ILE A 365 13.73 -18.39 -3.47
C ILE A 365 13.77 -16.87 -3.34
N ALA A 366 12.68 -16.19 -3.70
CA ALA A 366 12.55 -14.75 -3.55
C ALA A 366 11.40 -14.35 -2.62
N ILE A 367 11.49 -13.15 -2.03
CA ILE A 367 10.47 -12.50 -1.20
C ILE A 367 10.31 -11.03 -1.59
N ASP A 368 9.08 -10.53 -1.45
CA ASP A 368 8.67 -9.18 -1.86
C ASP A 368 7.45 -8.69 -1.04
N ASP A 369 7.12 -7.39 -1.10
CA ASP A 369 6.12 -6.67 -0.26
C ASP A 369 5.92 -7.24 1.16
N ILE A 370 6.92 -7.14 2.04
CA ILE A 370 6.74 -7.54 3.43
C ILE A 370 5.85 -6.50 4.12
N VAL A 371 4.69 -6.93 4.63
CA VAL A 371 3.69 -6.06 5.29
C VAL A 371 3.22 -6.70 6.59
N VAL A 372 3.31 -6.02 7.73
CA VAL A 372 2.72 -6.51 8.99
C VAL A 372 1.46 -5.72 9.31
N PHE A 373 0.28 -6.26 9.01
CA PHE A 373 -0.99 -5.62 9.35
C PHE A 373 -1.29 -5.70 10.84
N THR A 374 -1.81 -4.62 11.41
CA THR A 374 -2.35 -4.54 12.78
C THR A 374 -3.86 -4.47 12.72
N GLN A 375 -4.55 -5.35 13.45
CA GLN A 375 -6.00 -5.24 13.60
C GLN A 375 -6.34 -3.91 14.30
N GLY A 376 -7.43 -3.26 13.89
CA GLY A 376 -7.87 -1.99 14.48
C GLY A 376 -8.02 -2.12 16.00
N GLY A 377 -7.28 -1.28 16.74
CA GLY A 377 -7.07 -1.51 18.18
C GLY A 377 -8.35 -1.47 19.01
N ALA A 378 -8.68 -2.60 19.65
CA ALA A 378 -9.58 -2.67 20.79
C ALA A 378 -8.78 -3.01 22.05
N ASP A 379 -8.98 -2.23 23.11
CA ASP A 379 -8.37 -2.42 24.44
C ASP A 379 -8.79 -3.78 25.03
N PRO A 380 -7.86 -4.62 25.55
CA PRO A 380 -8.19 -5.97 26.03
C PRO A 380 -9.00 -5.95 27.33
N GLY A 381 -10.33 -5.91 27.18
CA GLY A 381 -11.26 -6.26 28.24
C GLY A 381 -11.04 -7.71 28.73
N PRO A 382 -11.21 -8.00 30.04
CA PRO A 382 -10.87 -9.30 30.60
C PRO A 382 -11.74 -10.44 30.03
N PRO A 383 -11.19 -11.66 29.89
CA PRO A 383 -11.83 -12.74 29.15
C PRO A 383 -13.12 -13.20 29.83
N THR A 384 -14.25 -13.00 29.14
CA THR A 384 -15.54 -13.58 29.52
C THR A 384 -15.86 -14.78 28.64
N THR A 385 -15.97 -15.94 29.28
CA THR A 385 -16.22 -17.24 28.62
C THR A 385 -17.71 -17.46 28.41
N GLN A 386 -18.16 -17.71 27.18
CA GLN A 386 -19.45 -18.36 26.90
C GLN A 386 -19.48 -19.02 25.50
N PRO A 387 -20.44 -19.91 25.16
CA PRO A 387 -20.12 -21.19 24.53
C PRO A 387 -20.59 -21.33 23.07
N SER A 388 -20.12 -22.39 22.43
CA SER A 388 -20.38 -22.73 21.02
C SER A 388 -21.88 -22.80 20.66
N GLY A 389 -22.27 -21.99 19.68
CA GLY A 389 -23.53 -22.08 18.94
C GLY A 389 -23.32 -22.57 17.50
N ILE A 390 -24.37 -23.12 16.89
CA ILE A 390 -24.28 -23.88 15.63
C ILE A 390 -24.31 -22.96 14.40
N LEU A 391 -23.42 -23.23 13.44
CA LEU A 391 -23.39 -22.58 12.12
C LEU A 391 -24.63 -22.95 11.28
N THR A 392 -25.29 -21.95 10.72
CA THR A 392 -26.15 -22.09 9.53
C THR A 392 -25.69 -21.14 8.44
N SER A 393 -25.54 -21.67 7.23
CA SER A 393 -24.98 -20.96 6.07
C SER A 393 -25.92 -19.89 5.52
N ILE A 394 -25.41 -18.67 5.42
CA ILE A 394 -25.84 -17.66 4.45
C ILE A 394 -24.54 -17.15 3.81
N GLY A 395 -24.40 -17.28 2.48
CA GLY A 395 -23.19 -16.86 1.76
C GLY A 395 -23.08 -15.33 1.69
N PRO A 396 -21.86 -14.78 1.69
CA PRO A 396 -21.67 -13.34 1.55
C PRO A 396 -22.11 -12.85 0.16
N SER A 397 -22.76 -11.69 0.14
CA SER A 397 -22.91 -10.86 -1.05
C SER A 397 -21.56 -10.22 -1.36
N PHE A 398 -21.07 -10.34 -2.59
CA PHE A 398 -19.80 -9.71 -2.99
C PHE A 398 -20.04 -8.23 -3.34
N ASP A 399 -19.32 -7.34 -2.65
CA ASP A 399 -19.29 -5.91 -2.99
C ASP A 399 -18.56 -5.67 -4.33
N SER A 400 -18.95 -4.61 -5.03
CA SER A 400 -18.48 -4.32 -6.39
C SER A 400 -17.03 -3.81 -6.42
N ILE A 401 -16.16 -4.50 -7.17
CA ILE A 401 -14.77 -4.06 -7.41
C ILE A 401 -14.74 -2.87 -8.38
N ILE A 402 -14.27 -1.73 -7.90
CA ILE A 402 -13.96 -0.54 -8.72
C ILE A 402 -12.47 -0.55 -9.04
N CYS A 403 -12.12 -0.60 -10.32
CA CYS A 403 -10.72 -0.58 -10.76
C CYS A 403 -10.46 0.50 -11.82
N SER A 404 -9.51 1.38 -11.53
CA SER A 404 -9.03 2.42 -12.45
C SER A 404 -7.86 1.95 -13.32
N PHE A 405 -7.26 0.81 -12.99
CA PHE A 405 -6.02 0.28 -13.55
C PHE A 405 -4.78 1.19 -13.45
N GLN A 406 -4.84 2.32 -12.75
CA GLN A 406 -3.72 3.28 -12.72
C GLN A 406 -2.48 2.78 -11.95
N PHE A 407 -2.65 1.80 -11.04
CA PHE A 407 -1.58 1.29 -10.17
C PHE A 407 -1.53 -0.25 -10.07
N GLY A 408 -2.22 -0.98 -10.95
CA GLY A 408 -2.30 -2.44 -10.94
C GLY A 408 -3.63 -2.95 -11.51
N ILE A 409 -4.00 -4.20 -11.22
CA ILE A 409 -5.28 -4.82 -11.65
C ILE A 409 -6.32 -4.96 -10.51
N CYS A 410 -6.15 -4.20 -9.41
CA CYS A 410 -7.11 -4.07 -8.31
C CYS A 410 -7.61 -5.40 -7.72
N ASN A 411 -6.68 -6.32 -7.44
CA ASN A 411 -6.93 -7.68 -6.95
C ASN A 411 -7.72 -8.61 -7.88
N LEU A 412 -8.07 -8.18 -9.10
CA LEU A 412 -8.52 -9.12 -10.13
C LEU A 412 -7.38 -10.10 -10.43
N ILE A 413 -7.73 -11.34 -10.75
CA ILE A 413 -6.79 -12.42 -11.06
C ILE A 413 -7.11 -12.88 -12.48
N ASP A 414 -6.11 -13.03 -13.34
CA ASP A 414 -6.31 -13.71 -14.62
C ASP A 414 -6.73 -15.16 -14.39
N ASP A 415 -7.78 -15.59 -15.08
CA ASP A 415 -8.32 -16.92 -15.00
C ASP A 415 -7.30 -17.95 -15.53
N PRO A 416 -6.82 -18.90 -14.71
CA PRO A 416 -5.79 -19.85 -15.14
C PRO A 416 -6.31 -20.86 -16.18
N ASP A 417 -7.63 -20.97 -16.35
CA ASP A 417 -8.27 -21.80 -17.37
C ASP A 417 -8.60 -20.99 -18.66
N ALA A 418 -8.15 -19.74 -18.78
CA ALA A 418 -8.30 -18.93 -19.99
C ALA A 418 -7.11 -19.08 -20.96
N ASP A 419 -7.38 -18.93 -22.25
CA ASP A 419 -6.41 -19.14 -23.33
C ASP A 419 -5.36 -18.01 -23.43
N PHE A 420 -5.65 -16.86 -22.82
CA PHE A 420 -4.76 -15.72 -22.64
C PHE A 420 -5.23 -14.76 -21.53
N VAL A 421 -4.31 -13.89 -21.11
CA VAL A 421 -4.48 -12.93 -20.01
C VAL A 421 -4.92 -11.55 -20.50
N TRP A 422 -5.48 -10.75 -19.59
CA TRP A 422 -5.74 -9.34 -19.83
C TRP A 422 -4.46 -8.51 -19.63
N THR A 423 -4.12 -7.66 -20.60
CA THR A 423 -2.91 -6.83 -20.55
C THR A 423 -3.23 -5.44 -20.02
N ARG A 424 -2.42 -4.97 -19.07
CA ARG A 424 -2.44 -3.59 -18.59
C ARG A 424 -1.55 -2.70 -19.45
N GLY A 425 -2.12 -1.70 -20.13
CA GLY A 425 -1.41 -0.83 -21.08
C GLY A 425 -1.71 0.66 -20.89
N LYS A 426 -0.98 1.50 -21.62
CA LYS A 426 -1.21 2.94 -21.77
C LYS A 426 -0.80 3.38 -23.19
N GLY A 427 -1.37 4.47 -23.69
CA GLY A 427 -1.21 4.88 -25.09
C GLY A 427 -1.99 3.98 -26.04
N SER A 428 -1.52 3.80 -27.27
CA SER A 428 -2.15 2.92 -28.27
C SER A 428 -1.81 1.45 -28.06
N THR A 429 -2.80 0.57 -28.26
CA THR A 429 -2.59 -0.89 -28.27
C THR A 429 -1.65 -1.32 -29.41
N PRO A 430 -0.97 -2.48 -29.30
CA PRO A 430 0.04 -2.93 -30.26
C PRO A 430 -0.46 -3.03 -31.71
N THR A 431 -1.66 -3.58 -31.92
CA THR A 431 -2.24 -3.67 -33.27
C THR A 431 -2.86 -2.34 -33.71
N GLY A 432 -2.29 -1.74 -34.76
CA GLY A 432 -2.74 -0.46 -35.31
C GLY A 432 -4.17 -0.49 -35.84
N GLY A 433 -4.96 0.56 -35.54
CA GLY A 433 -6.37 0.66 -35.93
C GLY A 433 -7.32 -0.16 -35.05
N THR A 434 -6.83 -0.71 -33.93
CA THR A 434 -7.62 -1.40 -32.91
C THR A 434 -7.40 -0.75 -31.54
N GLY A 435 -8.21 -1.12 -30.55
CA GLY A 435 -8.10 -0.69 -29.16
C GLY A 435 -8.29 0.82 -28.92
N PRO A 436 -8.18 1.27 -27.65
CA PRO A 436 -8.10 2.69 -27.31
C PRO A 436 -6.65 3.23 -27.47
N ASP A 437 -6.52 4.56 -27.63
CA ASP A 437 -5.22 5.25 -27.73
C ASP A 437 -4.83 6.04 -26.47
N ALA A 438 -5.67 5.97 -25.44
CA ALA A 438 -5.56 6.65 -24.15
C ALA A 438 -6.47 5.96 -23.11
N ASP A 439 -6.36 6.34 -21.84
CA ASP A 439 -7.30 5.91 -20.80
C ASP A 439 -8.73 6.49 -20.98
N ARG A 440 -9.64 6.18 -20.05
CA ARG A 440 -11.03 6.68 -20.05
C ARG A 440 -11.16 8.22 -19.96
N PHE A 441 -10.08 8.93 -19.68
CA PHE A 441 -10.02 10.39 -19.59
C PHE A 441 -9.33 11.03 -20.79
N GLY A 442 -8.88 10.24 -21.78
CA GLY A 442 -8.12 10.74 -22.93
C GLY A 442 -6.64 11.00 -22.63
N ASN A 443 -6.13 10.54 -21.48
CA ASN A 443 -4.72 10.65 -21.12
C ASN A 443 -3.92 9.49 -21.73
N LYS A 444 -2.98 9.80 -22.63
CA LYS A 444 -2.08 8.80 -23.24
C LYS A 444 -1.10 8.17 -22.26
N ASN A 445 -0.91 8.78 -21.08
CA ASN A 445 -0.09 8.24 -20.00
C ASN A 445 -0.91 7.48 -18.94
N GLY A 446 -2.24 7.55 -19.00
CA GLY A 446 -3.12 6.80 -18.10
C GLY A 446 -3.24 5.33 -18.52
N TYR A 447 -3.45 4.44 -17.55
CA TYR A 447 -3.51 3.01 -17.79
C TYR A 447 -4.94 2.47 -17.92
N TYR A 448 -5.08 1.40 -18.71
CA TYR A 448 -6.31 0.65 -18.93
C TYR A 448 -6.01 -0.83 -19.16
N MET A 449 -7.03 -1.71 -19.11
CA MET A 449 -6.88 -3.12 -19.53
C MET A 449 -7.35 -3.31 -20.97
N TYR A 450 -6.66 -4.17 -21.70
CA TYR A 450 -7.05 -4.60 -23.04
C TYR A 450 -6.64 -6.04 -23.31
N THR A 451 -7.27 -6.63 -24.31
CA THR A 451 -6.92 -7.91 -24.91
C THR A 451 -6.29 -7.66 -26.28
N GLU A 452 -5.12 -8.21 -26.55
CA GLU A 452 -4.54 -8.22 -27.90
C GLU A 452 -5.07 -9.44 -28.66
N ALA A 453 -5.68 -9.21 -29.82
CA ALA A 453 -6.43 -10.22 -30.59
C ALA A 453 -5.72 -10.65 -31.88
N SER A 454 -4.51 -10.15 -32.14
CA SER A 454 -3.66 -10.60 -33.24
C SER A 454 -3.03 -11.98 -32.99
N ASP A 455 -2.38 -12.54 -34.03
CA ASP A 455 -1.70 -13.83 -33.96
C ASP A 455 -0.75 -13.90 -32.74
N PRO A 456 -0.79 -14.97 -31.94
CA PRO A 456 -1.32 -16.29 -32.25
C PRO A 456 -2.78 -16.55 -31.81
N ARG A 457 -3.56 -15.53 -31.46
CA ARG A 457 -4.95 -15.72 -30.99
C ARG A 457 -5.84 -16.32 -32.07
N GLN A 458 -6.65 -17.31 -31.72
CA GLN A 458 -7.56 -17.99 -32.64
C GLN A 458 -9.03 -17.68 -32.34
N GLN A 459 -9.91 -17.96 -33.31
CA GLN A 459 -11.34 -17.79 -33.14
C GLN A 459 -11.88 -18.78 -32.09
N GLY A 460 -12.22 -18.27 -30.92
CA GLY A 460 -12.75 -19.06 -29.80
C GLY A 460 -11.95 -18.91 -28.51
N ASP A 461 -10.72 -18.39 -28.60
CA ASP A 461 -9.87 -18.08 -27.44
C ASP A 461 -10.59 -17.14 -26.45
N THR A 462 -10.41 -17.41 -25.17
CA THR A 462 -10.99 -16.64 -24.06
C THR A 462 -9.93 -15.94 -23.21
N ALA A 463 -10.26 -14.75 -22.72
CA ALA A 463 -9.53 -14.06 -21.65
C ALA A 463 -10.53 -13.65 -20.57
N ARG A 464 -10.28 -14.04 -19.33
CA ARG A 464 -11.20 -13.86 -18.20
C ARG A 464 -10.44 -13.28 -17.01
N LEU A 465 -11.02 -12.27 -16.36
CA LEU A 465 -10.57 -11.75 -15.07
C LEU A 465 -11.56 -12.21 -14.00
N ILE A 466 -11.04 -12.82 -12.94
CA ILE A 466 -11.80 -13.33 -11.80
C ILE A 466 -11.68 -12.34 -10.64
N THR A 467 -12.79 -12.09 -9.96
CA THR A 467 -12.87 -11.39 -8.68
C THR A 467 -12.55 -12.38 -7.54
N PRO A 468 -11.70 -12.04 -6.56
CA PRO A 468 -11.33 -12.95 -5.46
C PRO A 468 -12.50 -13.60 -4.69
#